data_AF-A0A349PS14-F1
#
_entry.id   AF-A0A349PS14-F1
#
_cell.length_a   1.000
_cell.length_b   1.000
_cell.length_c   1.000
_cell.angle_alpha   90.00
_cell.angle_beta   90.00
_cell.angle_gamma   90.00
#
_symmetry.space_group_name_H-M   'P 1'
#
loop_
_entity.id
_entity.type
_entity.pdbx_description
1 polymer ?
#
loop_
_entity_poly.entity_id
_entity_poly.type
_entity_poly.pdbx_seq_one_letter_code
_entity_poly.pdbx_strand_id
1 'polypeptide(L)' 'PKGGYFVSVNTAPGLAKRTLALAKEAGVVMTSAGATYPYGHDPLDSNIRVAPSLPPVEELEQAMAVFCCCL' A
#
# COMPACT_ATOMS: atom_id res chain seq x y z
N PRO A 1 5.88 -12.43 4.35
CA PRO A 1 6.42 -13.46 3.42
C PRO A 1 7.70 -14.07 4.01
N LYS A 2 8.12 -15.28 3.60
CA LYS A 2 9.39 -15.91 4.08
C LYS A 2 10.63 -15.48 3.27
N GLY A 3 10.46 -14.60 2.28
CA GLY A 3 11.50 -14.06 1.42
C GLY A 3 10.91 -13.17 0.32
N GLY A 4 11.77 -12.45 -0.41
CA GLY A 4 11.38 -11.50 -1.48
C GLY A 4 11.41 -10.02 -1.05
N TYR A 5 10.97 -9.13 -1.94
CA TYR A 5 11.10 -7.66 -1.78
C TYR A 5 9.79 -6.93 -1.40
N PHE A 6 8.64 -7.58 -1.54
CA PHE A 6 7.35 -6.93 -1.41
C PHE A 6 6.43 -7.68 -0.44
N VAL A 7 5.53 -6.93 0.18
CA VAL A 7 4.38 -7.46 0.92
C VAL A 7 3.11 -7.08 0.16
N SER A 8 2.25 -8.06 -0.09
CA SER A 8 0.94 -7.84 -0.70
C SER A 8 -0.10 -7.77 0.42
N VAL A 9 -0.86 -6.68 0.46
CA VAL A 9 -1.91 -6.42 1.45
C VAL A 9 -3.22 -6.22 0.71
N ASN A 10 -4.29 -6.83 1.21
CA ASN A 10 -5.64 -6.59 0.69
C ASN A 10 -6.46 -5.83 1.72
N THR A 11 -7.09 -4.75 1.30
CA THR A 11 -8.15 -4.05 2.05
C THR A 11 -9.48 -4.80 1.91
N ALA A 12 -10.55 -4.30 2.53
CA ALA A 12 -11.89 -4.70 2.08
C ALA A 12 -12.09 -4.28 0.61
N PRO A 13 -12.90 -5.00 -0.19
CA PRO A 13 -13.14 -4.66 -1.59
C PRO A 13 -13.67 -3.22 -1.76
N GLY A 14 -13.16 -2.50 -2.75
CA GLY A 14 -13.55 -1.12 -3.04
C GLY A 14 -12.82 -0.04 -2.22
N LEU A 15 -11.82 -0.41 -1.41
CA LEU A 15 -11.16 0.53 -0.50
C LEU A 15 -9.71 0.86 -0.84
N ALA A 16 -9.02 0.10 -1.72
CA ALA A 16 -7.58 0.32 -1.95
C ALA A 16 -7.27 1.75 -2.41
N LYS A 17 -8.00 2.27 -3.41
CA LYS A 17 -7.85 3.68 -3.83
C LYS A 17 -8.12 4.67 -2.71
N ARG A 18 -9.11 4.41 -1.84
CA ARG A 18 -9.45 5.30 -0.72
C ARG A 18 -8.36 5.30 0.34
N THR A 19 -7.87 4.13 0.74
CA THR A 19 -6.74 3.99 1.66
C THR A 19 -5.51 4.74 1.16
N LEU A 20 -5.19 4.62 -0.13
CA LEU A 20 -4.05 5.32 -0.72
C LEU A 20 -4.24 6.83 -0.82
N ALA A 21 -5.47 7.30 -1.07
CA ALA A 21 -5.79 8.73 -1.04
C ALA A 21 -5.57 9.33 0.36
N LEU A 22 -6.07 8.64 1.41
CA LEU A 22 -5.88 9.05 2.80
C LEU A 22 -4.40 9.06 3.20
N ALA A 23 -3.65 8.01 2.84
CA ALA A 23 -2.21 7.95 3.12
C ALA A 23 -1.46 9.12 2.45
N LYS A 24 -1.82 9.45 1.20
CA LYS A 24 -1.25 10.59 0.47
C LYS A 24 -1.59 11.93 1.11
N GLU A 25 -2.83 12.12 1.59
CA GLU A 25 -3.24 13.31 2.34
C GLU A 25 -2.42 13.47 3.64
N ALA A 26 -2.04 12.35 4.27
CA ALA A 26 -1.16 12.31 5.45
C ALA A 26 0.34 12.36 5.11
N GLY A 27 0.72 12.57 3.85
CA GLY A 27 2.12 12.71 3.43
C GLY A 27 2.85 11.41 3.11
N VAL A 28 2.16 10.26 3.14
CA VAL A 28 2.74 8.94 2.82
C VAL A 28 2.37 8.54 1.39
N VAL A 29 3.38 8.44 0.52
CA VAL A 29 3.20 8.02 -0.87
C VAL A 29 3.44 6.52 -0.99
N MET A 30 2.45 5.81 -1.52
CA MET A 30 2.49 4.36 -1.74
C MET A 30 2.42 4.01 -3.23
N THR A 31 2.68 2.76 -3.57
CA THR A 31 2.42 2.24 -4.93
C THR A 31 0.92 2.37 -5.25
N SER A 32 0.58 2.87 -6.44
CA SER A 32 -0.81 3.03 -6.89
C SER A 32 -1.61 1.72 -6.84
N ALA A 33 -2.89 1.82 -6.49
CA ALA A 33 -3.83 0.69 -6.53
C ALA A 33 -3.90 0.10 -7.96
N GLY A 34 -3.99 -1.23 -8.05
CA GLY A 34 -4.01 -1.94 -9.33
C GLY A 34 -2.66 -2.08 -10.03
N ALA A 35 -1.55 -1.53 -9.49
CA ALA A 35 -0.23 -1.62 -10.13
C ALA A 35 0.31 -3.05 -10.30
N THR A 36 -0.24 -4.01 -9.56
CA THR A 36 0.07 -5.45 -9.62
C THR A 36 -0.82 -6.21 -10.60
N TYR A 37 -1.70 -5.51 -11.33
CA TYR A 37 -2.68 -6.08 -12.25
C TYR A 37 -2.41 -5.58 -13.69
N PRO A 38 -2.70 -6.41 -14.71
CA PRO A 38 -2.66 -5.97 -16.09
C PRO A 38 -3.49 -4.69 -16.28
N TYR A 39 -2.93 -3.74 -17.04
CA TYR A 39 -3.54 -2.46 -17.33
C TYR A 39 -3.84 -1.57 -16.11
N GLY A 40 -3.28 -1.88 -14.92
CA GLY A 40 -3.54 -1.11 -13.71
C GLY A 40 -4.92 -1.32 -13.11
N HIS A 41 -5.63 -2.41 -13.50
CA HIS A 41 -7.01 -2.64 -13.12
C HIS A 41 -7.15 -3.82 -12.15
N ASP A 42 -7.23 -3.53 -10.85
CA ASP A 42 -7.68 -4.48 -9.84
C ASP A 42 -9.23 -4.55 -9.86
N PRO A 43 -9.84 -5.68 -10.24
CA PRO A 43 -11.29 -5.81 -10.32
C PRO A 43 -11.99 -5.67 -8.95
N LEU A 44 -11.28 -5.84 -7.84
CA LEU A 44 -11.83 -5.71 -6.50
C LEU A 44 -11.43 -4.42 -5.80
N ASP A 45 -10.57 -3.59 -6.40
CA ASP A 45 -10.00 -2.38 -5.79
C ASP A 45 -9.59 -2.63 -4.31
N SER A 46 -8.75 -3.65 -4.12
CA SER A 46 -8.43 -4.20 -2.80
C SER A 46 -6.92 -4.34 -2.57
N ASN A 47 -6.12 -4.55 -3.62
CA ASN A 47 -4.71 -4.87 -3.47
C ASN A 47 -3.83 -3.61 -3.36
N ILE A 48 -2.93 -3.65 -2.38
CA ILE A 48 -1.88 -2.67 -2.16
C ILE A 48 -0.53 -3.39 -2.04
N ARG A 49 0.46 -2.92 -2.81
CA ARG A 49 1.84 -3.40 -2.74
C ARG A 49 2.67 -2.52 -1.81
N VAL A 50 3.22 -3.11 -0.76
CA VAL A 50 4.16 -2.47 0.17
C VAL A 50 5.60 -2.88 -0.20
N ALA A 51 6.50 -1.90 -0.30
CA ALA A 51 7.90 -2.08 -0.67
C ALA A 51 8.83 -1.60 0.46
N PRO A 52 9.14 -2.44 1.46
CA PRO A 52 9.87 -2.03 2.66
C PRO A 52 11.39 -1.92 2.47
N SER A 53 11.94 -2.26 1.29
CA SER A 53 13.38 -2.48 1.10
C SER A 53 14.23 -1.22 0.94
N LEU A 54 13.62 -0.05 0.70
CA LEU A 54 14.34 1.20 0.44
C LEU A 54 14.48 2.10 1.69
N PRO A 55 13.41 2.40 2.45
CA PRO A 55 13.51 3.36 3.55
C PRO A 55 14.27 2.77 4.77
N PRO A 56 14.93 3.63 5.58
CA PRO A 56 15.37 3.25 6.91
C PRO A 56 14.21 2.70 7.77
N VAL A 57 14.53 1.86 8.75
CA VAL A 57 13.51 1.21 9.60
C VAL A 57 12.61 2.23 10.30
N GLU A 58 13.17 3.32 10.81
CA GLU A 58 12.41 4.36 11.53
C GLU A 58 11.39 5.06 10.61
N GLU A 59 11.77 5.39 9.38
CA GLU A 59 10.85 5.98 8.38
C GLU A 59 9.78 4.96 7.96
N LEU A 60 10.16 3.70 7.81
CA LEU A 60 9.24 2.61 7.48
C LEU A 60 8.19 2.44 8.59
N GLU A 61 8.59 2.46 9.86
CA GLU A 61 7.66 2.35 10.99
C GLU A 61 6.63 3.49 11.00
N GLN A 62 7.07 4.74 10.79
CA GLN A 62 6.18 5.89 10.72
C GLN A 62 5.22 5.81 9.53
N ALA A 63 5.73 5.49 8.34
CA ALA A 63 4.90 5.33 7.15
C ALA A 63 3.88 4.20 7.32
N MET A 64 4.25 3.11 8.00
CA MET A 64 3.35 1.99 8.26
C MET A 64 2.30 2.30 9.32
N ALA A 65 2.61 3.11 10.34
CA ALA A 65 1.60 3.59 11.28
C ALA A 65 0.51 4.40 10.56
N VAL A 66 0.88 5.33 9.69
CA VAL A 66 -0.07 6.11 8.89
C VAL A 66 -0.87 5.21 7.95
N PHE A 67 -0.22 4.30 7.23
CA PHE A 67 -0.88 3.35 6.34
C PHE A 67 -1.92 2.50 7.08
N CYS A 68 -1.58 1.97 8.26
CA CYS A 68 -2.49 1.19 9.09
C CYS A 68 -3.69 1.99 9.58
N CYS A 69 -3.54 3.29 9.85
CA CYS A 69 -4.66 4.17 10.18
C CYS A 69 -5.60 4.44 8.99
N CYS A 70 -5.13 4.24 7.75
CA CYS A 70 -5.89 4.47 6.52
C CYS A 70 -6.57 3.20 5.98
N LEU A 71 -6.22 2.02 6.51
CA LEU A 71 -6.79 0.72 6.15
C LEU A 71 -8.22 0.56 6.70
#